data_AF-A0A2D6FK94-F1
#
_entry.id   AF-A0A2D6FK94-F1
#
_cell.length_a   1.000
_cell.length_b   1.000
_cell.length_c   1.000
_cell.angle_alpha   90.00
_cell.angle_beta   90.00
_cell.angle_gamma   90.00
#
_symmetry.space_group_name_H-M   'P 1'
#
loop_
_entity.id
_entity.type
_entity.pdbx_description
1 polymer ?
#
loop_
_entity_poly.entity_id
_entity_poly.type
_entity_poly.pdbx_seq_one_letter_code
_entity_poly.pdbx_strand_id
1 'polypeptide(L)' 'MTITDFKKLKAFQLKRLKSCEVYSDGEYLFTFVNGMLEPSGYLRTQTEFNSQTANSVGGQSLEEILGEPICQA' A
#
# COMPACT_ATOMS: atom_id res chain seq x y z
N MET A 1 3.90 -3.84 15.93
CA MET A 1 4.80 -4.89 16.47
C MET A 1 5.71 -4.27 17.51
N THR A 2 6.09 -4.99 18.58
CA THR A 2 7.03 -4.44 19.57
C THR A 2 8.47 -4.43 19.02
N ILE A 3 9.30 -3.49 19.47
CA ILE A 3 10.74 -3.43 19.17
C ILE A 3 11.44 -4.75 19.54
N THR A 4 11.02 -5.37 20.64
CA THR A 4 11.54 -6.65 21.12
C THR A 4 11.25 -7.78 20.14
N ASP A 5 10.06 -7.84 19.57
CA ASP A 5 9.71 -8.86 18.58
C ASP A 5 10.35 -8.58 17.22
N PHE A 6 10.45 -7.30 16.83
CA PHE A 6 11.16 -6.91 15.61
C PHE A 6 12.64 -7.34 15.65
N LYS A 7 13.31 -7.18 16.80
CA LYS A 7 14.72 -7.60 16.99
C LYS A 7 14.94 -9.11 16.92
N LYS A 8 13.90 -9.93 17.12
CA LYS A 8 13.99 -11.41 17.00
C LYS A 8 13.96 -11.89 15.55
N LEU A 9 13.53 -11.04 14.61
CA LEU A 9 13.41 -11.41 13.21
C LEU A 9 14.78 -11.64 12.57
N LYS A 10 14.94 -12.78 11.92
CA LYS A 10 16.13 -13.09 11.11
C LYS A 10 16.07 -12.35 9.77
N ALA A 11 17.23 -12.16 9.14
CA ALA A 11 17.35 -11.45 7.87
C ALA A 11 16.39 -11.98 6.77
N PHE A 12 16.19 -13.31 6.68
CA PHE A 12 15.25 -13.89 5.71
C PHE A 12 13.77 -13.61 6.03
N GLN A 13 13.43 -13.39 7.30
CA GLN A 13 12.07 -13.03 7.72
C GLN A 13 11.80 -11.55 7.48
N LEU A 14 12.79 -10.68 7.73
CA LEU A 14 12.74 -9.26 7.38
C LEU A 14 12.51 -9.06 5.88
N LYS A 15 13.16 -9.86 5.03
CA LYS A 15 12.95 -9.85 3.57
C LYS A 15 11.54 -10.26 3.13
N ARG A 16 10.76 -10.94 3.99
CA ARG A 16 9.38 -11.36 3.70
C ARG A 16 8.33 -10.38 4.22
N LEU A 17 8.71 -9.48 5.14
CA LEU A 17 7.83 -8.42 5.60
C LEU A 17 7.69 -7.37 4.50
N LYS A 18 6.47 -6.91 4.25
CA LYS A 18 6.19 -5.83 3.28
C LYS A 18 6.44 -4.47 3.95
N SER A 19 5.72 -4.23 5.04
CA SER A 19 5.91 -3.11 5.96
C SER A 19 5.43 -3.50 7.36
N CYS A 20 5.90 -2.81 8.39
CA CYS A 20 5.35 -2.91 9.74
C CYS A 20 5.70 -1.68 10.58
N GLU A 21 4.79 -1.29 11.45
CA GLU A 21 5.03 -0.27 12.46
C GLU A 21 5.62 -0.91 13.73
N VAL A 22 6.67 -0.29 14.24
CA VAL A 22 7.43 -0.75 15.40
C VAL A 22 7.18 0.20 16.57
N TYR A 23 6.83 -0.38 17.71
CA TYR A 23 6.44 0.32 18.92
C TYR A 23 7.32 -0.11 20.10
N SER A 24 7.52 0.78 21.09
CA SER A 24 8.07 0.44 22.41
C SER A 24 7.17 1.00 23.48
N ASP A 25 6.79 0.18 24.46
CA ASP A 25 5.99 0.62 25.62
C ASP A 25 4.68 1.35 25.25
N GLY A 26 4.11 1.01 24.09
CA GLY A 26 2.89 1.61 23.55
C GLY A 26 3.12 2.85 22.67
N GLU A 27 4.34 3.38 22.63
CA GLU A 27 4.71 4.52 21.79
C GLU A 27 5.23 4.08 20.42
N TYR A 28 4.85 4.82 19.38
CA TYR A 28 5.37 4.63 18.03
C TYR A 28 6.85 5.01 17.96
N LEU A 29 7.67 4.16 17.36
CA LEU A 29 9.08 4.46 17.11
C LEU A 29 9.35 4.77 15.63
N PHE A 30 9.05 3.81 14.76
CA PHE A 30 9.29 3.94 13.32
C PHE A 30 8.47 2.94 12.51
N THR A 31 8.36 3.20 11.21
CA THR A 31 7.77 2.28 10.24
C THR A 31 8.89 1.62 9.44
N PHE A 32 9.03 0.30 9.58
CA PHE A 32 9.87 -0.49 8.69
C PHE A 32 9.15 -0.69 7.36
N VAL A 33 9.83 -0.35 6.26
CA VAL A 33 9.38 -0.61 4.90
C VAL A 33 10.48 -1.41 4.20
N ASN A 34 10.14 -2.57 3.66
CA ASN A 34 11.11 -3.41 2.98
C ASN A 34 11.37 -2.90 1.56
N GLY A 35 12.56 -2.34 1.34
CA GLY A 35 12.99 -1.79 0.05
C GLY A 35 13.48 -2.81 -1.00
N MET A 36 13.47 -4.11 -0.70
CA MET A 36 13.85 -5.16 -1.68
C MET A 36 12.72 -5.48 -2.68
N LEU A 37 11.47 -5.20 -2.31
CA LEU A 37 10.45 -4.87 -3.29
C LEU A 37 10.71 -3.40 -3.58
N GLU A 38 10.97 -3.00 -4.82
CA GLU A 38 11.17 -1.58 -5.10
C GLU A 38 10.09 -0.76 -4.34
N PRO A 39 10.42 0.34 -3.65
CA PRO A 39 9.44 1.16 -2.98
C PRO A 39 8.26 1.51 -3.91
N SER A 40 8.55 1.68 -5.20
CA SER A 40 7.60 1.75 -6.31
C SER A 40 6.77 0.48 -6.45
N GLY A 41 7.33 -0.73 -6.44
CA GLY A 41 6.65 -2.00 -6.64
C GLY A 41 5.56 -2.30 -5.60
N TYR A 42 5.85 -2.23 -4.30
CA TYR A 42 4.82 -2.47 -3.29
C TYR A 42 3.75 -1.37 -3.27
N LEU A 43 4.17 -0.10 -3.34
CA LEU A 43 3.23 1.03 -3.41
C LEU A 43 2.40 0.98 -4.69
N ARG A 44 2.98 0.58 -5.82
CA ARG A 44 2.29 0.38 -7.10
C ARG A 44 1.34 -0.79 -7.02
N THR A 45 1.73 -1.94 -6.47
CA THR A 45 0.82 -3.08 -6.29
C THR A 45 -0.34 -2.70 -5.37
N GLN A 46 -0.09 -1.98 -4.26
CA GLN A 46 -1.17 -1.50 -3.41
C GLN A 46 -2.02 -0.42 -4.08
N THR A 47 -1.43 0.47 -4.87
CA THR A 47 -2.17 1.49 -5.62
C THR A 47 -3.00 0.85 -6.71
N GLU A 48 -2.47 -0.12 -7.46
CA GLU A 48 -3.20 -0.89 -8.48
C GLU A 48 -4.34 -1.69 -7.85
N PHE A 49 -4.07 -2.39 -6.74
CA PHE A 49 -5.10 -3.13 -6.00
C PHE A 49 -6.17 -2.19 -5.42
N ASN A 50 -5.76 -1.09 -4.79
CA ASN A 50 -6.68 -0.11 -4.22
C ASN A 50 -7.46 0.63 -5.32
N SER A 51 -6.86 0.93 -6.48
CA SER A 51 -7.54 1.54 -7.64
C SER A 51 -8.55 0.59 -8.26
N GLN A 52 -8.28 -0.71 -8.29
CA GLN A 52 -9.27 -1.72 -8.69
C GLN A 52 -10.48 -1.74 -7.73
N THR A 53 -10.25 -1.52 -6.43
CA THR A 53 -11.34 -1.42 -5.43
C THR A 53 -11.95 -0.02 -5.30
N ALA A 54 -11.26 1.03 -5.73
CA ALA A 54 -11.73 2.42 -5.63
C ALA A 54 -12.56 2.81 -6.86
N ASN A 55 -12.25 2.25 -8.03
CA ASN A 55 -13.09 2.41 -9.22
C ASN A 55 -14.38 1.58 -9.17
N SER A 56 -14.58 0.72 -8.17
CA SER A 56 -15.81 -0.08 -8.05
C SER A 56 -16.92 0.61 -7.24
N VAL A 57 -16.70 1.80 -6.66
CA VAL A 57 -17.75 2.57 -6.01
C VAL A 57 -17.62 4.07 -6.35
N GLY A 58 -18.14 4.46 -7.52
CA GLY A 58 -18.48 5.86 -7.82
C GLY A 58 -17.45 6.71 -8.57
N GLY A 59 -16.52 6.10 -9.30
CA GLY A 59 -15.66 6.84 -10.22
C GLY A 59 -16.41 7.26 -11.48
N GLN A 60 -16.32 8.53 -11.87
CA GLN A 60 -16.83 9.01 -13.14
C GLN A 60 -15.87 8.63 -14.27
N SER A 61 -16.39 8.20 -15.42
CA SER A 61 -15.58 7.96 -16.62
C SER A 61 -14.94 9.27 -17.12
N LEU A 62 -13.91 9.17 -17.95
CA LEU A 62 -13.23 10.35 -18.50
C LEU A 62 -14.21 11.23 -19.28
N GLU A 63 -15.14 10.60 -19.99
CA GLU A 63 -16.22 11.23 -20.76
C GLU A 63 -17.22 11.94 -19.83
N GLU A 64 -17.55 11.35 -18.67
CA GLU A 64 -18.40 11.98 -17.65
C GLU A 64 -17.73 13.18 -16.97
N ILE A 65 -16.40 13.15 -16.79
CA ILE A 65 -15.61 14.28 -16.26
C ILE A 65 -15.50 15.41 -17.28
N LEU A 66 -15.35 15.07 -18.57
CA LEU A 66 -15.19 16.04 -19.67
C LEU A 66 -16.54 16.58 -20.18
N GLY A 67 -17.66 16.03 -19.73
CA GLY A 67 -19.01 16.47 -20.12
C GLY A 67 -19.32 16.19 -21.59
N GLU A 68 -18.63 15.24 -22.20
CA GLU A 68 -18.86 14.89 -23.60
C GLU A 68 -20.12 14.03 -23.73
N PRO A 69 -21.01 14.29 -24.72
CA PRO A 69 -22.19 13.49 -24.90
C PRO A 69 -21.76 12.05 -25.24
N ILE A 70 -22.16 11.10 -24.40
CA ILE A 70 -21.98 9.68 -24.64
C ILE A 70 -22.74 9.35 -25.93
N CYS A 71 -22.02 9.20 -27.05
CA CYS A 71 -22.60 8.69 -28.28
C CYS A 71 -23.00 7.23 -28.05
N GLN A 72 -24.29 7.02 -27.77
CA GLN A 72 -24.89 5.69 -27.73
C GLN A 72 -24.88 5.11 -29.15
N ALA A 73 -24.27 3.93 -29.29
CA ALA A 73 -24.38 3.08 -30.47
C ALA A 73 -25.61 2.17 -30.35
#